data_AF-A0A9P5RYD6-F1
#
_entry.id   AF-A0A9P5RYD6-F1
#
_cell.length_a   1.000
_cell.length_b   1.000
_cell.length_c   1.000
_cell.angle_alpha   90.00
_cell.angle_beta   90.00
_cell.angle_gamma   90.00
#
_symmetry.space_group_name_H-M   'P 1'
#
loop_
_entity.id
_entity.type
_entity.pdbx_description
1 polymer ?
#
loop_
_entity_poly.entity_id
_entity_poly.type
_entity_poly.pdbx_seq_one_letter_code
_entity_poly.pdbx_strand_id
1 'polypeptide(L)'
;MATPLPPSFTIPATATETRRDPLLHGELPPLLEGGLTVKNVWKNLDWKHVLGLGLTPLIALYGLFTTEIQTKTLIWSIIYYFATGLGITAGYHRLWAHRAYSAGPAMSFILALLGAGAVEGSIKWWSRGHRAHHRWTDTEKDPYSAHRGLFFSHIGWMLVKRPGWKIGHADVDDLNKSKLVVWQHNNYTALVILMGVVFPTAVAGLGWGDWRGGYFFAAILRLVFVHHATFCVNSLAHWLGEGPFDDRHSPRDHFITAFVTLGEGYHNFHHQFPQDYRNAIRFYQYDPTKWLIATCAFFGFASHLKTFPENEVRKGQLQMIEKRVMEKKTKLQWGTPIAELPILSFEDFEHACKNDNKKWILLEGVVYDVADFMAEHPGGEKYIKMGIGKDMTAAFNGGMYDHSNAARNLLSLMRVAVVEFGGEVEAQKKNPSVPIYGEQYSKNE
;
A
#
# COMPACT_ATOMS: atom_id res chain seq x y z
N MET A 1 16.21 -31.05 26.23
CA MET A 1 16.77 -29.74 26.60
C MET A 1 17.31 -29.11 25.33
N ALA A 2 16.55 -28.20 24.71
CA ALA A 2 17.07 -27.41 23.60
C ALA A 2 17.98 -26.34 24.21
N THR A 3 19.23 -26.29 23.77
CA THR A 3 20.17 -25.22 24.12
C THR A 3 19.58 -23.87 23.73
N PRO A 4 19.67 -22.83 24.59
CA PRO A 4 19.30 -21.49 24.18
C PRO A 4 20.14 -21.11 22.96
N LEU A 5 19.51 -20.51 21.94
CA LEU A 5 20.25 -19.91 20.86
C LEU A 5 21.19 -18.85 21.45
N PRO A 6 22.45 -18.77 21.01
CA PRO A 6 23.35 -17.70 21.44
C PRO A 6 22.70 -16.34 21.17
N PRO A 7 23.01 -15.30 21.98
CA PRO A 7 22.52 -13.95 21.74
C PRO A 7 22.78 -13.61 20.27
N SER A 8 21.74 -13.15 19.58
CA SER A 8 21.80 -12.86 18.15
C SER A 8 23.06 -12.05 17.88
N PHE A 9 23.97 -12.61 17.09
CA PHE A 9 25.14 -11.90 16.61
C PHE A 9 24.62 -10.84 15.61
N THR A 10 24.09 -9.74 16.14
CA THR A 10 23.69 -8.59 15.35
C THR A 10 24.96 -7.89 14.94
N ILE A 11 25.44 -8.17 13.74
CA ILE A 11 26.38 -7.29 13.07
C ILE A 11 25.57 -6.03 12.74
N PRO A 12 25.83 -4.88 13.39
CA PRO A 12 25.12 -3.65 13.05
C PRO A 12 25.39 -3.37 11.57
N ALA A 13 24.31 -3.25 10.80
CA ALA A 13 24.42 -2.91 9.39
C ALA A 13 25.23 -1.62 9.25
N THR A 14 26.24 -1.64 8.39
CA THR A 14 27.00 -0.44 8.04
C THR A 14 26.06 0.64 7.47
N ALA A 15 26.48 1.90 7.44
CA ALA A 15 25.71 2.99 6.81
C ALA A 15 25.34 2.72 5.33
N THR A 16 26.02 1.76 4.69
CA THR A 16 25.74 1.28 3.33
C THR A 16 24.79 0.09 3.26
N GLU A 17 24.64 -0.67 4.35
CA GLU A 17 23.76 -1.85 4.46
C GLU A 17 22.43 -1.52 5.12
N THR A 18 22.37 -0.41 5.85
CA THR A 18 21.11 0.15 6.36
C THR A 18 20.24 0.55 5.17
N ARG A 19 19.09 -0.12 5.05
CA ARG A 19 18.09 0.17 4.02
C ARG A 19 17.65 1.62 4.19
N ARG A 20 18.05 2.49 3.26
CA ARG A 20 17.68 3.92 3.30
C ARG A 20 16.17 4.05 3.41
N ASP A 21 15.72 4.80 4.40
CA ASP A 21 14.32 5.20 4.47
C ASP A 21 14.02 6.15 3.30
N PRO A 22 12.83 6.05 2.71
CA PRO A 22 12.39 7.02 1.71
C PRO A 22 12.40 8.43 2.32
N LEU A 23 12.69 9.43 1.48
CA LEU A 23 12.77 10.83 1.92
C LEU A 23 11.40 11.29 2.39
N LEU A 24 11.35 12.00 3.53
CA LEU A 24 10.08 12.52 4.03
C LEU A 24 9.56 13.64 3.11
N HIS A 25 8.25 13.89 3.20
CA HIS A 25 7.62 14.97 2.44
C HIS A 25 8.27 16.33 2.76
N GLY A 26 8.87 16.97 1.75
CA GLY A 26 9.53 18.28 1.88
C GLY A 26 11.05 18.23 1.87
N GLU A 27 11.66 17.05 1.94
CA GLU A 27 13.12 16.87 1.95
C GLU A 27 13.74 16.74 0.55
N LEU A 28 12.91 16.73 -0.50
CA LEU A 28 13.39 16.59 -1.86
C LEU A 28 14.12 17.86 -2.34
N PRO A 29 15.29 17.72 -2.97
CA PRO A 29 15.97 18.87 -3.53
C PRO A 29 15.13 19.54 -4.63
N PRO A 30 15.41 20.82 -4.93
CA PRO A 30 14.72 21.57 -5.97
C PRO A 30 14.70 20.81 -7.30
N LEU A 31 13.56 20.89 -7.99
CA LEU A 31 13.35 20.19 -9.26
C LEU A 31 14.41 20.58 -10.31
N LEU A 32 14.77 21.85 -10.34
CA LEU A 32 15.73 22.47 -11.25
C LEU A 32 16.81 23.17 -10.44
N GLU A 33 18.02 23.25 -11.00
CA GLU A 33 19.09 24.07 -10.45
C GLU A 33 18.62 25.54 -10.41
N GLY A 34 18.63 26.16 -9.22
CA GLY A 34 18.11 27.52 -9.00
C GLY A 34 16.60 27.61 -8.73
N GLY A 35 15.87 26.49 -8.73
CA GLY A 35 14.43 26.45 -8.40
C GLY A 35 13.50 27.02 -9.47
N LEU A 36 12.20 26.74 -9.34
CA LEU A 36 11.15 27.32 -10.17
C LEU A 36 10.65 28.62 -9.53
N THR A 37 10.70 29.71 -10.29
CA THR A 37 10.21 31.03 -9.90
C THR A 37 9.26 31.57 -10.96
N VAL A 38 8.40 32.53 -10.59
CA VAL A 38 7.49 33.21 -11.54
C VAL A 38 8.25 33.82 -12.73
N LYS A 39 9.50 34.26 -12.52
CA LYS A 39 10.35 34.85 -13.55
C LYS A 39 10.93 33.83 -14.53
N ASN A 40 11.15 32.58 -14.11
CA ASN A 40 11.84 31.56 -14.93
C ASN A 40 10.93 30.40 -15.38
N VAL A 41 9.71 30.28 -14.84
CA VAL A 41 8.82 29.13 -15.10
C VAL A 41 8.60 28.92 -16.59
N TRP A 42 8.31 29.99 -17.34
CA TRP A 42 8.05 29.96 -18.78
C TRP A 42 9.18 29.36 -19.63
N LYS A 43 10.43 29.47 -19.17
CA LYS A 43 11.61 28.90 -19.86
C LYS A 43 11.73 27.39 -19.65
N ASN A 44 11.20 26.90 -18.52
CA ASN A 44 11.30 25.52 -18.08
C ASN A 44 10.04 24.70 -18.39
N LEU A 45 8.99 25.32 -18.95
CA LEU A 45 7.80 24.59 -19.36
C LEU A 45 8.05 23.72 -20.59
N ASP A 46 7.47 22.53 -20.58
CA ASP A 46 7.30 21.71 -21.77
C ASP A 46 6.04 22.15 -22.52
N TRP A 47 6.22 23.12 -23.43
CA TRP A 47 5.14 23.72 -24.20
C TRP A 47 4.32 22.71 -25.00
N LYS A 48 4.88 21.54 -25.39
CA LYS A 48 4.11 20.50 -26.08
C LYS A 48 3.06 19.91 -25.15
N HIS A 49 3.48 19.54 -23.94
CA HIS A 49 2.57 19.00 -22.92
C HIS A 49 1.63 20.07 -22.38
N VAL A 50 2.11 21.30 -22.16
CA VAL A 50 1.26 22.43 -21.70
C VAL A 50 0.14 22.71 -22.69
N LEU A 51 0.45 22.80 -23.99
CA LEU A 51 -0.58 23.04 -25.01
C LEU A 51 -1.49 21.82 -25.17
N GLY A 52 -0.95 20.60 -25.21
CA GLY A 52 -1.75 19.38 -25.37
C GLY A 52 -2.72 19.15 -24.21
N LEU A 53 -2.23 19.22 -22.97
CA LEU A 53 -3.02 19.00 -21.76
C LEU A 53 -3.87 20.21 -21.36
N GLY A 54 -3.49 21.42 -21.80
CA GLY A 54 -4.24 22.65 -21.53
C GLY A 54 -5.36 22.92 -22.55
N LEU A 55 -5.12 22.67 -23.85
CA LEU A 55 -6.12 22.92 -24.89
C LEU A 55 -7.19 21.83 -24.96
N THR A 56 -6.84 20.56 -24.70
CA THR A 56 -7.81 19.45 -24.82
C THR A 56 -9.02 19.60 -23.89
N PRO A 57 -8.89 19.98 -22.60
CA PRO A 57 -10.05 20.28 -21.76
C PRO A 57 -10.88 21.48 -22.26
N LEU A 58 -10.24 22.52 -22.80
CA LEU A 58 -10.95 23.68 -23.34
C LEU A 58 -11.78 23.30 -24.58
N ILE A 59 -11.23 22.47 -25.46
CA ILE A 59 -11.95 21.93 -26.63
C ILE A 59 -13.10 21.03 -26.17
N ALA A 60 -12.88 20.20 -25.13
CA ALA A 60 -13.92 19.35 -24.55
C ALA A 60 -15.07 20.18 -23.96
N LEU A 61 -14.75 21.25 -23.21
CA LEU A 61 -15.73 22.19 -22.65
C LEU A 61 -16.53 22.87 -23.76
N TYR A 62 -15.87 23.38 -24.80
CA TYR A 62 -16.57 23.91 -25.96
C TYR A 62 -17.51 22.88 -26.60
N GLY A 63 -17.05 21.64 -26.76
CA GLY A 63 -17.84 20.53 -27.25
C GLY A 63 -19.10 20.27 -26.43
N LEU A 64 -18.96 20.23 -25.10
CA LEU A 64 -20.06 20.04 -24.14
C LEU A 64 -21.16 21.09 -24.28
N PHE A 65 -20.81 22.35 -24.55
CA PHE A 65 -21.79 23.44 -24.70
C PHE A 65 -22.36 23.59 -26.11
N THR A 66 -21.72 23.02 -27.14
CA THR A 66 -22.07 23.29 -28.55
C THR A 66 -22.40 22.05 -29.37
N THR A 67 -22.47 20.88 -28.74
CA THR A 67 -22.73 19.62 -29.43
C THR A 67 -23.80 18.85 -28.68
N GLU A 68 -24.88 18.52 -29.38
CA GLU A 68 -25.92 17.66 -28.84
C GLU A 68 -25.38 16.25 -28.60
N ILE A 69 -25.70 15.67 -27.45
CA ILE A 69 -25.22 14.34 -27.09
C ILE A 69 -26.16 13.26 -27.61
N GLN A 70 -25.72 12.50 -28.59
CA GLN A 70 -26.45 11.31 -29.03
C GLN A 70 -26.14 10.11 -28.13
N THR A 71 -27.17 9.33 -27.78
CA THR A 71 -27.03 8.16 -26.91
C THR A 71 -26.01 7.14 -27.44
N LYS A 72 -26.00 6.89 -28.75
CA LYS A 72 -25.04 5.97 -29.40
C LYS A 72 -23.60 6.45 -29.24
N THR A 73 -23.36 7.75 -29.45
CA THR A 73 -22.06 8.39 -29.27
C THR A 73 -21.61 8.38 -27.82
N LEU A 74 -22.52 8.62 -26.87
CA LEU A 74 -22.20 8.53 -25.44
C LEU A 74 -21.79 7.10 -25.06
N ILE A 75 -22.56 6.08 -25.45
CA ILE A 75 -22.23 4.68 -25.19
C ILE A 75 -20.87 4.34 -25.81
N TRP A 76 -20.63 4.75 -27.06
CA TRP A 76 -19.35 4.54 -27.72
C TRP A 76 -18.19 5.23 -27.01
N SER A 77 -18.38 6.46 -26.55
CA SER A 77 -17.38 7.21 -25.78
C SER A 77 -17.00 6.48 -24.50
N ILE A 78 -17.98 5.89 -23.81
CA ILE A 78 -17.76 5.10 -22.59
C ILE A 78 -17.04 3.80 -22.91
N ILE A 79 -17.48 3.05 -23.94
CA ILE A 79 -16.80 1.81 -24.36
C ILE A 79 -15.35 2.11 -24.71
N TYR A 80 -15.11 3.17 -25.48
CA TYR A 80 -13.77 3.51 -25.93
C TYR A 80 -12.91 4.08 -24.80
N TYR A 81 -13.48 4.79 -23.82
CA TYR A 81 -12.83 5.14 -22.55
C TYR A 81 -12.25 3.90 -21.87
N PHE A 82 -13.09 2.89 -21.60
CA PHE A 82 -12.64 1.64 -20.99
C PHE A 82 -11.65 0.88 -21.87
N ALA A 83 -11.85 0.84 -23.19
CA ALA A 83 -10.94 0.16 -24.10
C ALA A 83 -9.53 0.78 -24.09
N THR A 84 -9.42 2.11 -24.16
CA THR A 84 -8.11 2.78 -24.10
C THR A 84 -7.48 2.72 -22.72
N GLY A 85 -8.29 2.82 -21.65
CA GLY A 85 -7.81 2.63 -20.28
C GLY A 85 -7.28 1.22 -20.03
N LEU A 86 -7.98 0.18 -20.51
CA LEU A 86 -7.49 -1.20 -20.48
C LEU A 86 -6.26 -1.42 -21.36
N GLY A 87 -6.09 -0.65 -22.43
CA GLY A 87 -4.86 -0.59 -23.22
C GLY A 87 -3.65 -0.13 -22.39
N ILE A 88 -3.86 0.81 -21.46
CA ILE A 88 -2.84 1.23 -20.50
C ILE A 88 -2.64 0.18 -19.41
N THR A 89 -3.70 -0.22 -18.70
CA THR A 89 -3.59 -1.09 -17.53
C THR A 89 -3.20 -2.53 -17.88
N ALA A 90 -3.87 -3.17 -18.85
CA ALA A 90 -3.52 -4.54 -19.26
C ALA A 90 -2.24 -4.54 -20.10
N GLY A 91 -2.10 -3.57 -21.02
CA GLY A 91 -0.96 -3.47 -21.91
C GLY A 91 0.26 -2.80 -21.27
N TYR A 92 0.28 -1.47 -21.25
CA TYR A 92 1.47 -0.67 -20.92
C TYR A 92 2.02 -1.02 -19.55
N HIS A 93 1.11 -1.15 -18.59
CA HIS A 93 1.42 -1.42 -17.20
C HIS A 93 1.74 -2.91 -16.94
N ARG A 94 0.75 -3.80 -16.98
CA ARG A 94 0.93 -5.19 -16.53
C ARG A 94 1.71 -6.05 -17.52
N LEU A 95 1.48 -5.90 -18.83
CA LEU A 95 2.19 -6.69 -19.86
C LEU A 95 3.62 -6.19 -20.08
N TRP A 96 3.79 -4.90 -20.42
CA TRP A 96 5.11 -4.38 -20.84
C TRP A 96 5.95 -3.84 -19.69
N ALA A 97 5.41 -3.03 -18.78
CA ALA A 97 6.22 -2.49 -17.68
C ALA A 97 6.59 -3.57 -16.65
N HIS A 98 5.64 -4.43 -16.27
CA HIS A 98 5.83 -5.41 -15.19
C HIS A 98 6.03 -6.85 -15.62
N ARG A 99 5.71 -7.20 -16.86
CA ARG A 99 5.83 -8.58 -17.37
C ARG A 99 5.07 -9.57 -16.48
N ALA A 100 3.87 -9.17 -16.06
CA ALA A 100 3.01 -9.91 -15.14
C ALA A 100 2.29 -11.09 -15.82
N TYR A 101 2.23 -11.07 -17.16
CA TYR A 101 1.70 -12.17 -17.96
C TYR A 101 2.29 -12.12 -19.38
N SER A 102 2.01 -13.15 -20.18
CA SER A 102 2.34 -13.24 -21.60
C SER A 102 1.07 -13.12 -22.44
N ALA A 103 1.10 -12.35 -23.52
CA ALA A 103 -0.02 -12.20 -24.44
C ALA A 103 0.33 -12.72 -25.84
N GLY A 104 -0.65 -13.31 -26.54
CA GLY A 104 -0.50 -13.69 -27.94
C GLY A 104 -0.30 -12.47 -28.87
N PRO A 105 0.11 -12.68 -30.13
CA PRO A 105 0.39 -11.58 -31.08
C PRO A 105 -0.81 -10.65 -31.32
N ALA A 106 -2.00 -11.22 -31.50
CA ALA A 106 -3.22 -10.45 -31.74
C ALA A 106 -3.59 -9.56 -30.54
N MET A 107 -3.61 -10.13 -29.33
CA MET A 107 -3.89 -9.38 -28.11
C MET A 107 -2.85 -8.29 -27.88
N SER A 108 -1.56 -8.61 -28.06
CA SER A 108 -0.48 -7.62 -27.92
C SER A 108 -0.63 -6.46 -28.90
N PHE A 109 -0.98 -6.74 -30.15
CA PHE A 109 -1.20 -5.71 -31.17
C PHE A 109 -2.40 -4.82 -30.84
N ILE A 110 -3.53 -5.42 -30.43
CA ILE A 110 -4.73 -4.68 -30.01
C ILE A 110 -4.42 -3.77 -28.82
N LEU A 111 -3.76 -4.28 -27.78
CA LEU A 111 -3.37 -3.50 -26.61
C LEU A 111 -2.40 -2.37 -26.97
N ALA A 112 -1.50 -2.58 -27.95
CA ALA A 112 -0.59 -1.55 -28.42
C ALA A 112 -1.32 -0.40 -29.12
N LEU A 113 -2.35 -0.71 -29.93
CA LEU A 113 -3.22 0.27 -30.58
C LEU A 113 -4.10 1.02 -29.59
N LEU A 114 -4.78 0.29 -28.68
CA LEU A 114 -5.66 0.88 -27.68
C LEU A 114 -4.88 1.78 -26.71
N GLY A 115 -3.70 1.35 -26.25
CA GLY A 115 -2.84 2.19 -25.42
C GLY A 115 -2.31 3.43 -26.16
N ALA A 116 -2.06 3.34 -27.48
CA ALA A 116 -1.76 4.53 -28.27
C ALA A 116 -2.96 5.50 -28.35
N GLY A 117 -4.19 4.96 -28.34
CA GLY A 117 -5.43 5.75 -28.27
C GLY A 117 -5.62 6.54 -26.97
N ALA A 118 -4.89 6.19 -25.90
CA ALA A 118 -4.86 6.93 -24.64
C ALA A 118 -3.90 8.15 -24.67
N VAL A 119 -2.97 8.23 -25.64
CA VAL A 119 -2.08 9.38 -25.86
C VAL A 119 -1.13 9.69 -24.68
N GLU A 120 -0.64 8.66 -23.99
CA GLU A 120 0.22 8.80 -22.79
C GLU A 120 1.72 8.54 -23.04
N GLY A 121 2.19 8.76 -24.26
CA GLY A 121 3.52 8.33 -24.73
C GLY A 121 3.54 6.90 -25.29
N SER A 122 4.63 6.55 -25.99
CA SER A 122 4.80 5.19 -26.53
C SER A 122 4.96 4.15 -25.42
N ILE A 123 4.73 2.86 -25.73
CA ILE A 123 4.93 1.74 -24.78
C ILE A 123 6.31 1.82 -24.12
N LYS A 124 7.36 2.05 -24.93
CA LYS A 124 8.74 2.15 -24.47
C LYS A 124 8.94 3.32 -23.49
N TRP A 125 8.44 4.50 -23.85
CA TRP A 125 8.60 5.71 -23.02
C TRP A 125 7.84 5.59 -21.70
N TRP A 126 6.58 5.15 -21.76
CA TRP A 126 5.71 4.96 -20.60
C TRP A 126 6.29 3.91 -19.65
N SER A 127 6.65 2.73 -20.18
CA SER A 127 7.20 1.63 -19.38
C SER A 127 8.54 2.00 -18.74
N ARG A 128 9.40 2.76 -19.43
CA ARG A 128 10.66 3.28 -18.84
C ARG A 128 10.39 4.19 -17.66
N GLY A 129 9.44 5.12 -17.80
CA GLY A 129 9.02 6.02 -16.73
C GLY A 129 8.46 5.25 -15.54
N HIS A 130 7.55 4.31 -15.81
CA HIS A 130 6.91 3.50 -14.77
C HIS A 130 7.88 2.58 -14.02
N ARG A 131 8.81 1.93 -14.73
CA ARG A 131 9.88 1.14 -14.09
C ARG A 131 10.81 2.01 -13.25
N ALA A 132 11.10 3.23 -13.70
CA ALA A 132 11.89 4.18 -12.92
C ALA A 132 11.13 4.63 -11.66
N HIS A 133 9.82 4.87 -11.77
CA HIS A 133 8.97 5.17 -10.63
C HIS A 133 9.05 4.07 -9.57
N HIS A 134 8.76 2.80 -9.90
CA HIS A 134 8.86 1.70 -8.92
C HIS A 134 10.24 1.54 -8.28
N ARG A 135 11.31 1.73 -9.06
CA ARG A 135 12.67 1.54 -8.54
C ARG A 135 13.10 2.67 -7.62
N TRP A 136 12.60 3.87 -7.87
CA TRP A 136 13.05 5.10 -7.22
C TRP A 136 11.92 5.81 -6.47
N THR A 137 10.82 5.10 -6.16
CA THR A 137 9.59 5.64 -5.55
C THR A 137 9.94 6.59 -4.41
N ASP A 138 9.31 7.76 -4.39
CA ASP A 138 9.48 8.76 -3.33
C ASP A 138 10.88 9.40 -3.21
N THR A 139 11.80 9.11 -4.14
CA THR A 139 13.11 9.77 -4.20
C THR A 139 13.13 10.91 -5.22
N GLU A 140 14.24 11.67 -5.26
CA GLU A 140 14.46 12.71 -6.27
C GLU A 140 14.47 12.17 -7.71
N LYS A 141 14.76 10.88 -7.87
CA LYS A 141 14.88 10.18 -9.15
C LYS A 141 13.54 9.63 -9.66
N ASP A 142 12.50 9.64 -8.83
CA ASP A 142 11.15 9.29 -9.24
C ASP A 142 10.62 10.35 -10.23
N PRO A 143 10.22 9.95 -11.45
CA PRO A 143 9.66 10.87 -12.43
C PRO A 143 8.42 11.61 -11.91
N TYR A 144 7.58 11.06 -11.05
CA TYR A 144 6.36 11.74 -10.62
C TYR A 144 6.13 11.61 -9.12
N SER A 145 7.22 11.70 -8.35
CA SER A 145 7.25 11.65 -6.89
C SER A 145 6.08 12.40 -6.24
N ALA A 146 5.29 11.68 -5.44
CA ALA A 146 4.19 12.22 -4.67
C ALA A 146 4.65 13.24 -3.61
N HIS A 147 5.88 13.13 -3.11
CA HIS A 147 6.47 14.07 -2.15
C HIS A 147 6.75 15.47 -2.72
N ARG A 148 6.62 15.67 -4.05
CA ARG A 148 6.65 17.01 -4.66
C ARG A 148 5.28 17.70 -4.67
N GLY A 149 4.27 17.08 -4.04
CA GLY A 149 2.93 17.62 -3.89
C GLY A 149 1.93 17.04 -4.89
N LEU A 150 0.66 17.02 -4.50
CA LEU A 150 -0.44 16.42 -5.26
C LEU A 150 -0.54 16.94 -6.70
N PHE A 151 -0.41 18.26 -6.91
CA PHE A 151 -0.45 18.85 -8.25
C PHE A 151 0.71 18.38 -9.13
N PHE A 152 1.90 18.27 -8.55
CA PHE A 152 3.08 17.84 -9.28
C PHE A 152 2.93 16.39 -9.75
N SER A 153 2.56 15.48 -8.85
CA SER A 153 2.42 14.06 -9.19
C SER A 153 1.20 13.79 -10.09
N HIS A 154 0.15 14.61 -10.01
CA HIS A 154 -0.99 14.52 -10.93
C HIS A 154 -0.61 14.95 -12.35
N ILE A 155 -0.14 16.19 -12.54
CA ILE A 155 0.08 16.73 -13.90
C ILE A 155 1.37 17.54 -14.04
N GLY A 156 1.83 18.20 -12.97
CA GLY A 156 2.97 19.11 -13.02
C GLY A 156 4.28 18.47 -13.51
N TRP A 157 4.46 17.17 -13.28
CA TRP A 157 5.64 16.42 -13.73
C TRP A 157 5.80 16.35 -15.26
N MET A 158 4.71 16.53 -16.02
CA MET A 158 4.72 16.63 -17.49
C MET A 158 4.84 18.07 -17.98
N LEU A 159 4.41 19.04 -17.17
CA LEU A 159 4.41 20.45 -17.57
C LEU A 159 5.79 21.09 -17.49
N VAL A 160 6.70 20.52 -16.69
CA VAL A 160 8.05 21.06 -16.49
C VAL A 160 9.09 20.14 -17.11
N LYS A 161 9.96 20.71 -17.96
CA LYS A 161 11.12 20.02 -18.53
C LYS A 161 12.08 19.64 -17.41
N ARG A 162 12.54 18.39 -17.43
CA ARG A 162 13.64 17.93 -16.58
C ARG A 162 14.73 17.29 -17.43
N PRO A 163 16.00 17.54 -17.10
CA PRO A 163 17.08 16.84 -17.78
C PRO A 163 16.99 15.35 -17.47
N GLY A 164 17.20 14.51 -18.50
CA GLY A 164 16.98 13.07 -18.39
C GLY A 164 17.81 12.38 -17.31
N TRP A 165 19.00 12.91 -16.99
CA TRP A 165 19.88 12.36 -15.95
C TRP A 165 19.32 12.49 -14.53
N LYS A 166 18.37 13.41 -14.29
CA LYS A 166 17.66 13.52 -13.02
C LYS A 166 16.61 12.43 -12.83
N ILE A 167 16.13 11.81 -13.90
CA ILE A 167 15.17 10.70 -13.80
C ILE A 167 15.96 9.40 -13.64
N GLY A 168 15.55 8.58 -12.68
CA GLY A 168 16.20 7.32 -12.37
C GLY A 168 16.32 6.39 -13.57
N HIS A 169 17.43 5.64 -13.59
CA HIS A 169 17.66 4.62 -14.60
C HIS A 169 16.69 3.44 -14.42
N ALA A 170 16.14 2.97 -15.54
CA ALA A 170 15.33 1.77 -15.62
C ALA A 170 15.76 0.96 -16.84
N ASP A 171 15.92 -0.35 -16.67
CA ASP A 171 16.21 -1.27 -17.76
C ASP A 171 14.99 -1.38 -18.70
N VAL A 172 15.25 -1.35 -20.01
CA VAL A 172 14.26 -1.43 -21.10
C VAL A 172 14.75 -2.32 -22.25
N ASP A 173 15.76 -3.15 -22.03
CA ASP A 173 16.36 -3.99 -23.06
C ASP A 173 15.37 -5.00 -23.66
N ASP A 174 14.46 -5.52 -22.85
CA ASP A 174 13.37 -6.38 -23.30
C ASP A 174 12.40 -5.64 -24.26
N LEU A 175 12.11 -4.36 -23.98
CA LEU A 175 11.27 -3.52 -24.83
C LEU A 175 11.95 -3.21 -26.16
N ASN A 176 13.27 -3.00 -26.15
CA ASN A 176 14.08 -2.79 -27.35
C ASN A 176 14.13 -4.02 -28.26
N LYS A 177 14.02 -5.23 -27.68
CA LYS A 177 14.00 -6.49 -28.44
C LYS A 177 12.63 -6.80 -29.05
N SER A 178 11.56 -6.18 -28.55
CA SER A 178 10.20 -6.42 -29.05
C SER A 178 9.93 -5.63 -30.33
N LYS A 179 9.82 -6.34 -31.46
CA LYS A 179 9.50 -5.75 -32.79
C LYS A 179 8.23 -4.90 -32.76
N LEU A 180 7.20 -5.36 -32.05
CA LEU A 180 5.93 -4.64 -31.91
C LEU A 180 6.12 -3.33 -31.16
N VAL A 181 6.85 -3.34 -30.04
CA VAL A 181 7.10 -2.14 -29.23
C VAL A 181 7.94 -1.13 -29.99
N VAL A 182 8.97 -1.59 -30.71
CA VAL A 182 9.80 -0.73 -31.56
C VAL A 182 8.99 -0.12 -32.71
N TRP A 183 8.16 -0.93 -33.38
CA TRP A 183 7.25 -0.43 -34.42
C TRP A 183 6.29 0.63 -33.87
N GLN A 184 5.67 0.35 -32.71
CA GLN A 184 4.73 1.28 -32.08
C GLN A 184 5.40 2.59 -31.69
N HIS A 185 6.63 2.52 -31.15
CA HIS A 185 7.43 3.69 -30.78
C HIS A 185 7.78 4.55 -32.01
N ASN A 186 8.22 3.92 -33.10
CA ASN A 186 8.62 4.61 -34.32
C ASN A 186 7.43 5.24 -35.07
N ASN A 187 6.23 4.66 -34.94
CA ASN A 187 5.01 5.15 -35.58
C ASN A 187 4.07 5.90 -34.61
N TYR A 188 4.56 6.24 -33.41
CA TYR A 188 3.72 6.69 -32.31
C TYR A 188 2.85 7.90 -32.66
N THR A 189 3.44 8.93 -33.29
CA THR A 189 2.72 10.15 -33.69
C THR A 189 1.54 9.87 -34.62
N ALA A 190 1.71 8.96 -35.59
CA ALA A 190 0.62 8.59 -36.49
C ALA A 190 -0.46 7.79 -35.74
N LEU A 191 -0.05 6.88 -34.86
CA LEU A 191 -0.95 6.05 -34.06
C LEU A 191 -1.79 6.87 -33.08
N VAL A 192 -1.24 7.91 -32.44
CA VAL A 192 -2.03 8.75 -31.53
C VAL A 192 -3.07 9.59 -32.27
N ILE A 193 -2.77 10.07 -33.48
CA ILE A 193 -3.76 10.79 -34.30
C ILE A 193 -4.85 9.81 -34.73
N LEU A 194 -4.45 8.64 -35.23
CA LEU A 194 -5.37 7.62 -35.71
C LEU A 194 -6.26 7.08 -34.59
N MET A 195 -5.67 6.51 -33.54
CA MET A 195 -6.41 5.84 -32.47
C MET A 195 -6.98 6.82 -31.43
N GLY A 196 -6.32 7.97 -31.21
CA GLY A 196 -6.77 8.96 -30.24
C GLY A 196 -7.92 9.82 -30.76
N VAL A 197 -7.96 10.14 -32.05
CA VAL A 197 -8.93 11.09 -32.62
C VAL A 197 -9.71 10.53 -33.80
N VAL A 198 -9.02 10.06 -34.85
CA VAL A 198 -9.68 9.70 -36.13
C VAL A 198 -10.61 8.50 -35.95
N PHE A 199 -10.12 7.41 -35.35
CA PHE A 199 -10.86 6.17 -35.14
C PHE A 199 -12.16 6.37 -34.33
N PRO A 200 -12.14 6.93 -33.10
CA PRO A 200 -13.38 7.13 -32.34
C PRO A 200 -14.36 8.09 -33.03
N THR A 201 -13.86 9.09 -33.75
CA THR A 201 -14.69 10.02 -34.53
C THR A 201 -15.34 9.32 -35.73
N ALA A 202 -14.55 8.55 -36.48
CA ALA A 202 -15.01 7.84 -37.67
C ALA A 202 -16.01 6.74 -37.34
N VAL A 203 -15.87 6.04 -36.22
CA VAL A 203 -16.86 5.04 -35.77
C VAL A 203 -18.23 5.69 -35.58
N ALA A 204 -18.31 6.85 -34.93
CA ALA A 204 -19.58 7.55 -34.77
C ALA A 204 -20.10 8.16 -36.08
N GLY A 205 -19.23 8.78 -36.85
CA GLY A 205 -19.55 9.42 -38.12
C GLY A 205 -20.02 8.45 -39.20
N LEU A 206 -19.31 7.34 -39.38
CA LEU A 206 -19.67 6.30 -40.36
C LEU A 206 -20.77 5.36 -39.85
N GLY A 207 -20.82 5.10 -38.55
CA GLY A 207 -21.79 4.18 -37.96
C GLY A 207 -23.20 4.75 -37.85
N TRP A 208 -23.34 5.99 -37.39
CA TRP A 208 -24.67 6.61 -37.20
C TRP A 208 -24.71 8.11 -37.55
N GLY A 209 -23.75 8.61 -38.33
CA GLY A 209 -23.77 9.97 -38.88
C GLY A 209 -23.28 11.07 -37.93
N ASP A 210 -22.86 10.74 -36.70
CA ASP A 210 -22.51 11.74 -35.68
C ASP A 210 -21.01 12.07 -35.66
N TRP A 211 -20.53 12.73 -36.71
CA TRP A 211 -19.13 13.17 -36.81
C TRP A 211 -18.74 14.17 -35.72
N ARG A 212 -19.65 15.10 -35.41
CA ARG A 212 -19.39 16.17 -34.44
C ARG A 212 -19.34 15.60 -33.01
N GLY A 213 -20.31 14.79 -32.63
CA GLY A 213 -20.31 14.11 -31.33
C GLY A 213 -19.15 13.11 -31.22
N GLY A 214 -18.83 12.38 -32.30
CA GLY A 214 -17.66 11.51 -32.36
C GLY A 214 -16.36 12.23 -32.02
N TYR A 215 -16.16 13.44 -32.56
CA TYR A 215 -14.99 14.25 -32.28
C TYR A 215 -15.01 14.80 -30.84
N PHE A 216 -16.06 15.52 -30.44
CA PHE A 216 -16.04 16.18 -29.14
C PHE A 216 -16.16 15.21 -27.96
N PHE A 217 -17.01 14.19 -28.04
CA PHE A 217 -17.25 13.24 -26.94
C PHE A 217 -16.33 12.03 -27.01
N ALA A 218 -16.34 11.27 -28.12
CA ALA A 218 -15.62 10.00 -28.21
C ALA A 218 -14.10 10.16 -28.40
N ALA A 219 -13.66 11.26 -29.05
CA ALA A 219 -12.25 11.62 -29.13
C ALA A 219 -11.81 12.49 -27.95
N ILE A 220 -12.21 13.76 -27.92
CA ILE A 220 -11.58 14.77 -27.06
C ILE A 220 -11.97 14.64 -25.58
N LEU A 221 -13.27 14.66 -25.25
CA LEU A 221 -13.72 14.58 -23.86
C LEU A 221 -13.28 13.26 -23.20
N ARG A 222 -13.46 12.13 -23.90
CA ARG A 222 -12.97 10.83 -23.45
C ARG A 222 -11.47 10.84 -23.19
N LEU A 223 -10.66 11.48 -24.04
CA LEU A 223 -9.21 11.58 -23.83
C LEU A 223 -8.88 12.35 -22.54
N VAL A 224 -9.59 13.45 -22.26
CA VAL A 224 -9.45 14.21 -21.00
C VAL A 224 -9.72 13.31 -19.79
N PHE A 225 -10.80 12.51 -19.83
CA PHE A 225 -11.12 11.59 -18.75
C PHE A 225 -10.06 10.49 -18.57
N VAL A 226 -9.56 9.88 -19.65
CA VAL A 226 -8.51 8.85 -19.56
C VAL A 226 -7.24 9.42 -18.95
N HIS A 227 -6.78 10.59 -19.41
CA HIS A 227 -5.61 11.25 -18.85
C HIS A 227 -5.75 11.49 -17.34
N HIS A 228 -6.85 12.10 -16.89
CA HIS A 228 -7.06 12.37 -15.47
C HIS A 228 -7.24 11.09 -14.64
N ALA A 229 -7.84 10.04 -15.20
CA ALA A 229 -7.92 8.73 -14.56
C ALA A 229 -6.50 8.16 -14.33
N THR A 230 -5.63 8.16 -15.33
CA THR A 230 -4.23 7.70 -15.18
C THR A 230 -3.47 8.58 -14.20
N PHE A 231 -3.62 9.90 -14.26
CA PHE A 231 -2.92 10.84 -13.37
C PHE A 231 -3.34 10.67 -11.91
N CYS A 232 -4.56 10.21 -11.63
CA CYS A 232 -5.00 9.81 -10.30
C CYS A 232 -4.18 8.64 -9.72
N VAL A 233 -3.60 7.77 -10.55
CA VAL A 233 -2.69 6.70 -10.07
C VAL A 233 -1.45 7.31 -9.44
N ASN A 234 -0.79 8.26 -10.12
CA ASN A 234 0.42 8.91 -9.62
C ASN A 234 0.15 9.86 -8.44
N SER A 235 -1.10 10.32 -8.29
CA SER A 235 -1.49 11.31 -7.29
C SER A 235 -2.36 10.71 -6.19
N LEU A 236 -3.66 10.53 -6.41
CA LEU A 236 -4.58 10.01 -5.40
C LEU A 236 -4.13 8.67 -4.82
N ALA A 237 -3.55 7.77 -5.62
CA ALA A 237 -3.08 6.47 -5.14
C ALA A 237 -1.81 6.53 -4.27
N HIS A 238 -1.20 7.70 -4.10
CA HIS A 238 -0.11 7.95 -3.16
C HIS A 238 -0.51 8.82 -1.96
N TRP A 239 -1.75 9.33 -1.94
CA TRP A 239 -2.23 10.28 -0.93
C TRP A 239 -3.41 9.73 -0.13
N LEU A 240 -4.31 8.99 -0.78
CA LEU A 240 -5.58 8.54 -0.22
C LEU A 240 -5.57 7.03 -0.04
N GLY A 241 -5.87 6.57 1.18
CA GLY A 241 -6.02 5.15 1.50
C GLY A 241 -5.02 4.65 2.54
N GLU A 242 -4.92 3.32 2.62
CA GLU A 242 -4.14 2.60 3.63
C GLU A 242 -2.88 1.97 3.04
N GLY A 243 -1.88 1.71 3.89
CA GLY A 243 -0.72 0.87 3.55
C GLY A 243 -0.84 -0.52 4.19
N PRO A 244 -1.65 -1.44 3.64
CA PRO A 244 -1.87 -2.77 4.24
C PRO A 244 -0.67 -3.72 4.10
N PHE A 245 0.30 -3.45 3.23
CA PHE A 245 1.45 -4.34 2.99
C PHE A 245 2.80 -3.70 3.35
N ASP A 246 2.93 -2.38 3.17
CA ASP A 246 4.09 -1.58 3.59
C ASP A 246 3.62 -0.13 3.80
N ASP A 247 4.27 0.62 4.69
CA ASP A 247 3.98 2.04 4.90
C ASP A 247 5.23 2.91 4.88
N ARG A 248 6.37 2.37 4.39
CA ARG A 248 7.59 3.14 4.21
C ARG A 248 7.39 4.16 3.08
N HIS A 249 6.79 3.72 1.98
CA HIS A 249 6.52 4.56 0.82
C HIS A 249 5.07 5.08 0.81
N SER A 250 4.84 6.10 -0.01
CA SER A 250 3.56 6.78 -0.18
C SER A 250 2.43 5.97 -0.85
N PRO A 251 2.62 4.92 -1.68
CA PRO A 251 1.52 4.17 -2.30
C PRO A 251 0.48 3.65 -1.30
N ARG A 252 -0.80 3.83 -1.63
CA ARG A 252 -1.95 3.49 -0.81
C ARG A 252 -2.98 2.65 -1.57
N ASP A 253 -3.66 1.78 -0.83
CA ASP A 253 -4.83 1.05 -1.31
C ASP A 253 -6.10 1.83 -0.97
N HIS A 254 -6.91 2.11 -2.00
CA HIS A 254 -8.19 2.80 -1.81
C HIS A 254 -9.22 2.45 -2.91
N PHE A 255 -10.44 2.10 -2.49
CA PHE A 255 -11.50 1.68 -3.41
C PHE A 255 -11.94 2.77 -4.38
N ILE A 256 -12.13 4.01 -3.92
CA ILE A 256 -12.55 5.11 -4.82
C ILE A 256 -11.45 5.38 -5.85
N THR A 257 -10.18 5.30 -5.43
CA THR A 257 -9.06 5.43 -6.35
C THR A 257 -9.11 4.31 -7.36
N ALA A 258 -9.32 3.06 -6.94
CA ALA A 258 -9.44 1.94 -7.86
C ALA A 258 -10.60 2.08 -8.84
N PHE A 259 -11.73 2.65 -8.41
CA PHE A 259 -12.87 2.91 -9.29
C PHE A 259 -12.51 3.91 -10.40
N VAL A 260 -11.92 5.06 -10.04
CA VAL A 260 -11.57 6.10 -11.03
C VAL A 260 -10.40 5.68 -11.92
N THR A 261 -9.52 4.78 -11.45
CA THR A 261 -8.33 4.33 -12.17
C THR A 261 -8.45 2.93 -12.79
N LEU A 262 -9.66 2.40 -12.97
CA LEU A 262 -9.88 1.09 -13.62
C LEU A 262 -9.15 -0.10 -12.94
N GLY A 263 -9.09 -0.07 -11.60
CA GLY A 263 -8.48 -1.11 -10.77
C GLY A 263 -7.08 -0.79 -10.26
N GLU A 264 -6.48 0.32 -10.68
CA GLU A 264 -5.09 0.67 -10.37
C GLU A 264 -4.88 1.32 -8.98
N GLY A 265 -5.96 1.50 -8.22
CA GLY A 265 -5.95 2.16 -6.90
C GLY A 265 -5.67 1.25 -5.70
N TYR A 266 -5.44 -0.05 -5.91
CA TYR A 266 -4.81 -0.93 -4.90
C TYR A 266 -3.29 -0.82 -5.06
N HIS A 267 -2.79 0.40 -4.84
CA HIS A 267 -1.46 0.81 -5.26
C HIS A 267 -0.37 0.40 -4.27
N ASN A 268 -0.72 0.24 -2.98
CA ASN A 268 0.20 -0.30 -1.99
C ASN A 268 0.53 -1.77 -2.29
N PHE A 269 -0.49 -2.57 -2.61
CA PHE A 269 -0.27 -3.95 -3.07
C PHE A 269 0.61 -3.97 -4.32
N HIS A 270 0.27 -3.13 -5.31
CA HIS A 270 0.98 -3.08 -6.58
C HIS A 270 2.46 -2.71 -6.42
N HIS A 271 2.79 -1.71 -5.59
CA HIS A 271 4.18 -1.34 -5.33
C HIS A 271 4.97 -2.40 -4.58
N GLN A 272 4.32 -3.13 -3.69
CA GLN A 272 4.96 -4.22 -2.95
C GLN A 272 5.16 -5.48 -3.81
N PHE A 273 4.21 -5.76 -4.72
CA PHE A 273 4.17 -6.99 -5.51
C PHE A 273 4.00 -6.69 -7.01
N PRO A 274 4.93 -5.94 -7.63
CA PRO A 274 4.73 -5.33 -8.95
C PRO A 274 4.57 -6.32 -10.11
N GLN A 275 5.00 -7.58 -9.95
CA GLN A 275 4.83 -8.62 -10.96
C GLN A 275 3.53 -9.42 -10.85
N ASP A 276 2.72 -9.22 -9.81
CA ASP A 276 1.38 -9.85 -9.77
C ASP A 276 0.53 -9.24 -10.89
N TYR A 277 -0.18 -10.07 -11.66
CA TYR A 277 -1.08 -9.58 -12.71
C TYR A 277 -2.33 -8.90 -12.13
N ARG A 278 -2.55 -8.97 -10.82
CA ARG A 278 -3.67 -8.37 -10.09
C ARG A 278 -3.14 -7.20 -9.29
N ASN A 279 -3.84 -6.07 -9.30
CA ASN A 279 -3.64 -5.08 -8.25
C ASN A 279 -4.58 -5.37 -7.08
N ALA A 280 -5.78 -5.87 -7.39
CA ALA A 280 -6.74 -6.26 -6.36
C ALA A 280 -6.79 -7.78 -6.19
N ILE A 281 -6.22 -8.29 -5.10
CA ILE A 281 -6.05 -9.73 -4.86
C ILE A 281 -7.34 -10.50 -4.61
N ARG A 282 -8.38 -9.85 -4.05
CA ARG A 282 -9.67 -10.52 -3.78
C ARG A 282 -10.52 -10.49 -5.03
N PHE A 283 -11.29 -11.56 -5.26
CA PHE A 283 -12.07 -11.70 -6.50
C PHE A 283 -13.11 -10.56 -6.67
N TYR A 284 -13.72 -10.11 -5.57
CA TYR A 284 -14.75 -9.07 -5.54
C TYR A 284 -14.21 -7.64 -5.58
N GLN A 285 -12.91 -7.45 -5.34
CA GLN A 285 -12.33 -6.11 -5.43
C GLN A 285 -12.29 -5.66 -6.89
N TYR A 286 -12.80 -4.45 -7.13
CA TYR A 286 -12.91 -3.83 -8.45
C TYR A 286 -11.54 -3.71 -9.11
N ASP A 287 -11.30 -4.58 -10.09
CA ASP A 287 -10.10 -4.57 -10.93
C ASP A 287 -10.53 -5.16 -12.29
N PRO A 288 -11.14 -4.35 -13.17
CA PRO A 288 -11.60 -4.80 -14.48
C PRO A 288 -10.46 -5.35 -15.33
N THR A 289 -9.24 -4.85 -15.13
CA THR A 289 -8.02 -5.30 -15.81
C THR A 289 -7.67 -6.74 -15.43
N LYS A 290 -7.74 -7.10 -14.14
CA LYS A 290 -7.58 -8.49 -13.66
C LYS A 290 -8.58 -9.42 -14.34
N TRP A 291 -9.85 -9.03 -14.37
CA TRP A 291 -10.89 -9.86 -14.96
C TRP A 291 -10.69 -10.01 -16.47
N LEU A 292 -10.35 -8.93 -17.18
CA LEU A 292 -10.01 -8.99 -18.60
C LEU A 292 -8.87 -9.97 -18.87
N ILE A 293 -7.74 -9.85 -18.15
CA ILE A 293 -6.57 -10.72 -18.35
C ILE A 293 -6.93 -12.17 -18.05
N ALA A 294 -7.67 -12.44 -16.95
CA ALA A 294 -8.10 -13.79 -16.60
C ALA A 294 -9.04 -14.41 -17.65
N THR A 295 -9.98 -13.63 -18.18
CA THR A 295 -10.86 -14.07 -19.28
C THR A 295 -10.07 -14.32 -20.56
N CYS A 296 -9.14 -13.44 -20.92
CA CYS A 296 -8.24 -13.68 -22.05
C CYS A 296 -7.39 -14.93 -21.87
N ALA A 297 -6.97 -15.24 -20.65
CA ALA A 297 -6.21 -16.45 -20.35
C ALA A 297 -7.08 -17.71 -20.52
N PHE A 298 -8.32 -17.66 -20.05
CA PHE A 298 -9.29 -18.75 -20.23
C PHE A 298 -9.51 -19.10 -21.72
N PHE A 299 -9.55 -18.10 -22.60
CA PHE A 299 -9.68 -18.31 -24.05
C PHE A 299 -8.35 -18.52 -24.78
N GLY A 300 -7.21 -18.59 -24.07
CA GLY A 300 -5.89 -18.83 -24.67
C GLY A 300 -5.23 -17.61 -25.34
N PHE A 301 -5.76 -16.40 -25.17
CA PHE A 301 -5.14 -15.15 -25.65
C PHE A 301 -4.04 -14.63 -24.73
N ALA A 302 -4.08 -15.01 -23.44
CA ALA A 302 -3.06 -14.73 -22.44
C ALA A 302 -2.57 -16.02 -21.76
N SER A 303 -1.37 -16.00 -21.20
CA SER A 303 -0.77 -17.15 -20.50
C SER A 303 0.24 -16.68 -19.46
N HIS A 304 0.73 -17.60 -18.61
CA HIS A 304 1.77 -17.31 -17.63
C HIS A 304 1.43 -16.15 -16.67
N LEU A 305 0.16 -16.09 -16.24
CA LEU A 305 -0.31 -15.08 -15.29
C LEU A 305 0.40 -15.27 -13.95
N LYS A 306 1.22 -14.30 -13.57
CA LYS A 306 2.01 -14.34 -12.34
C LYS A 306 1.17 -13.91 -11.15
N THR A 307 1.22 -14.69 -10.09
CA THR A 307 0.66 -14.32 -8.78
C THR A 307 1.73 -14.49 -7.72
N PHE A 308 1.79 -13.55 -6.78
CA PHE A 308 2.70 -13.70 -5.65
C PHE A 308 2.21 -14.81 -4.70
N PRO A 309 3.12 -15.56 -4.05
CA PRO A 309 2.73 -16.60 -3.10
C PRO A 309 1.88 -16.03 -1.97
N GLU A 310 0.70 -16.62 -1.74
CA GLU A 310 -0.28 -16.16 -0.74
C GLU A 310 0.33 -16.02 0.67
N ASN A 311 1.26 -16.91 1.03
CA ASN A 311 1.94 -16.85 2.32
C ASN A 311 2.75 -15.55 2.50
N GLU A 312 3.45 -15.09 1.45
CA GLU A 312 4.26 -13.87 1.53
C GLU A 312 3.37 -12.61 1.56
N VAL A 313 2.26 -12.64 0.83
CA VAL A 313 1.24 -11.58 0.89
C VAL A 313 0.66 -11.46 2.30
N ARG A 314 0.31 -12.59 2.93
CA ARG A 314 -0.21 -12.61 4.30
C ARG A 314 0.80 -12.20 5.35
N LYS A 315 2.07 -12.58 5.19
CA LYS A 315 3.15 -12.11 6.08
C LYS A 315 3.24 -10.58 6.09
N GLY A 316 3.23 -9.94 4.91
CA GLY A 316 3.25 -8.48 4.81
C GLY A 316 2.08 -7.80 5.53
N GLN A 317 0.86 -8.35 5.36
CA GLN A 317 -0.32 -7.86 6.09
C GLN A 317 -0.19 -8.02 7.60
N LEU A 318 0.29 -9.18 8.06
CA LEU A 318 0.46 -9.46 9.48
C LEU A 318 1.52 -8.55 10.11
N GLN A 319 2.64 -8.31 9.41
CA GLN A 319 3.67 -7.35 9.84
C GLN A 319 3.11 -5.94 10.02
N MET A 320 2.25 -5.48 9.09
CA MET A 320 1.59 -4.18 9.21
C MET A 320 0.58 -4.12 10.37
N ILE A 321 -0.14 -5.22 10.62
CA ILE A 321 -1.04 -5.34 11.78
C ILE A 321 -0.22 -5.32 13.08
N GLU A 322 0.85 -6.10 13.16
CA GLU A 322 1.76 -6.15 14.31
C GLU A 322 2.32 -4.76 14.60
N LYS A 323 2.84 -4.06 13.59
CA LYS A 323 3.32 -2.67 13.72
C LYS A 323 2.26 -1.76 14.34
N ARG A 324 1.04 -1.77 13.80
CA ARG A 324 -0.07 -0.94 14.31
C ARG A 324 -0.51 -1.35 15.72
N VAL A 325 -0.47 -2.64 16.04
CA VAL A 325 -0.75 -3.15 17.40
C VAL A 325 0.31 -2.63 18.37
N MET A 326 1.59 -2.67 17.99
CA MET A 326 2.69 -2.15 18.80
C MET A 326 2.56 -0.64 19.03
N GLU A 327 2.26 0.15 17.99
CA GLU A 327 1.99 1.59 18.10
C GLU A 327 0.78 1.93 18.99
N LYS A 328 -0.23 1.05 19.04
CA LYS A 328 -1.35 1.21 19.97
C LYS A 328 -0.97 0.80 21.39
N LYS A 329 -0.17 -0.26 21.54
CA LYS A 329 0.32 -0.74 22.84
C LYS A 329 1.15 0.33 23.54
N THR A 330 2.02 1.07 22.83
CA THR A 330 2.84 2.13 23.43
C THR A 330 2.04 3.30 23.99
N LYS A 331 0.78 3.46 23.59
CA LYS A 331 -0.14 4.49 24.09
C LYS A 331 -0.94 4.07 25.33
N LEU A 332 -0.79 2.81 25.77
CA LEU A 332 -1.51 2.24 26.90
C LEU A 332 -0.54 1.98 28.06
N GLN A 333 -1.04 2.06 29.29
CA GLN A 333 -0.29 1.66 30.49
C GLN A 333 -0.46 0.16 30.71
N TRP A 334 0.65 -0.58 30.66
CA TRP A 334 0.70 -2.03 30.86
C TRP A 334 1.40 -2.44 32.16
N GLY A 335 1.63 -1.45 33.04
CA GLY A 335 2.44 -1.58 34.25
C GLY A 335 3.90 -1.93 33.95
N THR A 336 4.61 -2.35 34.99
CA THR A 336 6.01 -2.78 34.86
C THR A 336 6.10 -4.12 34.12
N PRO A 337 6.93 -4.23 33.05
CA PRO A 337 7.16 -5.50 32.37
C PRO A 337 7.68 -6.57 33.32
N ILE A 338 7.25 -7.83 33.15
CA ILE A 338 7.65 -8.94 34.04
C ILE A 338 9.18 -9.10 34.07
N ALA A 339 9.86 -8.91 32.95
CA ALA A 339 11.31 -8.99 32.83
C ALA A 339 12.07 -7.91 33.62
N GLU A 340 11.41 -6.83 34.03
CA GLU A 340 11.99 -5.73 34.82
C GLU A 340 11.66 -5.84 36.31
N LEU A 341 10.80 -6.79 36.70
CA LEU A 341 10.42 -6.99 38.08
C LEU A 341 11.57 -7.63 38.89
N PRO A 342 11.73 -7.26 40.18
CA PRO A 342 12.66 -7.93 41.05
C PRO A 342 12.26 -9.39 41.28
N ILE A 343 13.25 -10.27 41.38
CA ILE A 343 13.06 -11.68 41.71
C ILE A 343 13.17 -11.85 43.23
N LEU A 344 12.21 -12.53 43.84
CA LEU A 344 12.13 -12.81 45.28
C LEU A 344 12.02 -14.31 45.52
N SER A 345 12.53 -14.84 46.62
CA SER A 345 12.15 -16.21 47.04
C SER A 345 10.69 -16.26 47.51
N PHE A 346 10.10 -17.45 47.60
CA PHE A 346 8.74 -17.60 48.16
C PHE A 346 8.73 -17.20 49.64
N GLU A 347 9.81 -17.50 50.37
CA GLU A 347 10.01 -17.10 51.76
C GLU A 347 10.04 -15.58 51.91
N ASP A 348 10.72 -14.86 51.01
CA ASP A 348 10.76 -13.39 51.02
C ASP A 348 9.38 -12.79 50.76
N PHE A 349 8.61 -13.37 49.83
CA PHE A 349 7.23 -12.97 49.57
C PHE A 349 6.34 -13.14 50.82
N GLU A 350 6.42 -14.29 51.50
CA GLU A 350 5.67 -14.51 52.74
C GLU A 350 6.12 -13.59 53.86
N HIS A 351 7.43 -13.39 54.02
CA HIS A 351 8.01 -12.49 55.01
C HIS A 351 7.51 -11.06 54.80
N ALA A 352 7.53 -10.55 53.57
CA ALA A 352 7.05 -9.22 53.24
C ALA A 352 5.56 -9.02 53.64
N CYS A 353 4.73 -10.05 53.46
CA CYS A 353 3.32 -9.99 53.85
C CYS A 353 3.10 -10.05 55.37
N LYS A 354 3.84 -10.91 56.07
CA LYS A 354 3.68 -11.13 57.52
C LYS A 354 4.33 -10.04 58.36
N ASN A 355 5.52 -9.58 57.98
CA ASN A 355 6.39 -8.76 58.80
C ASN A 355 6.42 -7.30 58.34
N ASP A 356 6.34 -7.06 57.03
CA ASP A 356 6.42 -5.71 56.45
C ASP A 356 5.04 -5.14 56.07
N ASN A 357 3.97 -5.83 56.48
CA ASN A 357 2.57 -5.45 56.28
C ASN A 357 2.19 -5.23 54.80
N LYS A 358 2.93 -5.83 53.85
CA LYS A 358 2.62 -5.75 52.42
C LYS A 358 1.31 -6.47 52.10
N LYS A 359 0.46 -5.87 51.25
CA LYS A 359 -0.81 -6.47 50.81
C LYS A 359 -0.61 -7.17 49.48
N TRP A 360 0.26 -8.18 49.49
CA TRP A 360 0.63 -8.88 48.28
C TRP A 360 -0.09 -10.21 48.14
N ILE A 361 -0.43 -10.55 46.88
CA ILE A 361 -0.91 -11.88 46.49
C ILE A 361 0.01 -12.42 45.40
N LEU A 362 0.15 -13.74 45.32
CA LEU A 362 0.88 -14.41 44.27
C LEU A 362 -0.11 -14.98 43.24
N LEU A 363 0.06 -14.66 41.97
CA LEU A 363 -0.69 -15.25 40.86
C LEU A 363 0.28 -15.62 39.74
N GLU A 364 0.28 -16.88 39.31
CA GLU A 364 1.05 -17.38 38.17
C GLU A 364 2.54 -17.01 38.26
N GLY A 365 3.13 -17.09 39.47
CA GLY A 365 4.53 -16.76 39.72
C GLY A 365 4.84 -15.26 39.87
N VAL A 366 3.86 -14.37 39.67
CA VAL A 366 4.02 -12.91 39.78
C VAL A 366 3.33 -12.41 41.05
N VAL A 367 4.02 -11.53 41.78
CA VAL A 367 3.54 -10.87 42.99
C VAL A 367 2.83 -9.57 42.62
N TYR A 368 1.61 -9.40 43.14
CA TYR A 368 0.78 -8.22 42.91
C TYR A 368 0.50 -7.50 44.22
N ASP A 369 0.74 -6.18 44.25
CA ASP A 369 0.32 -5.32 45.36
C ASP A 369 -1.12 -4.86 45.15
N VAL A 370 -2.01 -5.41 45.95
CA VAL A 370 -3.45 -5.18 45.83
C VAL A 370 -3.95 -4.15 46.85
N ALA A 371 -3.08 -3.52 47.64
CA ALA A 371 -3.46 -2.64 48.76
C ALA A 371 -4.56 -1.63 48.39
N ASP A 372 -4.36 -0.88 47.31
CA ASP A 372 -5.28 0.17 46.86
C ASP A 372 -6.52 -0.39 46.14
N PHE A 373 -6.46 -1.64 45.69
CA PHE A 373 -7.55 -2.29 44.95
C PHE A 373 -8.50 -3.09 45.83
N MET A 374 -8.08 -3.50 47.04
CA MET A 374 -8.85 -4.43 47.87
C MET A 374 -10.30 -3.96 48.10
N ALA A 375 -10.49 -2.66 48.38
CA ALA A 375 -11.80 -2.08 48.66
C ALA A 375 -12.70 -1.98 47.41
N GLU A 376 -12.09 -1.88 46.22
CA GLU A 376 -12.76 -1.75 44.93
C GLU A 376 -13.02 -3.11 44.26
N HIS A 377 -12.54 -4.21 44.85
CA HIS A 377 -12.72 -5.54 44.30
C HIS A 377 -14.22 -5.90 44.21
N PRO A 378 -14.77 -6.19 43.01
CA PRO A 378 -16.21 -6.40 42.83
C PRO A 378 -16.78 -7.60 43.60
N GLY A 379 -15.97 -8.63 43.87
CA GLY A 379 -16.37 -9.77 44.69
C GLY A 379 -16.36 -9.47 46.20
N GLY A 380 -15.90 -8.28 46.60
CA GLY A 380 -15.76 -7.84 47.98
C GLY A 380 -14.33 -8.00 48.53
N GLU A 381 -13.96 -7.09 49.43
CA GLU A 381 -12.63 -6.97 50.03
C GLU A 381 -12.20 -8.23 50.81
N LYS A 382 -13.17 -8.93 51.43
CA LYS A 382 -12.92 -10.11 52.27
C LYS A 382 -12.17 -11.22 51.52
N TYR A 383 -12.49 -11.44 50.25
CA TYR A 383 -11.86 -12.50 49.45
C TYR A 383 -10.39 -12.18 49.14
N ILE A 384 -10.06 -10.90 48.92
CA ILE A 384 -8.67 -10.47 48.72
C ILE A 384 -7.89 -10.55 50.04
N LYS A 385 -8.49 -10.14 51.17
CA LYS A 385 -7.88 -10.26 52.51
C LYS A 385 -7.47 -11.70 52.83
N MET A 386 -8.27 -12.69 52.44
CA MET A 386 -7.98 -14.11 52.69
C MET A 386 -6.79 -14.65 51.88
N GLY A 387 -6.45 -13.99 50.76
CA GLY A 387 -5.38 -14.37 49.85
C GLY A 387 -4.04 -13.68 50.09
N ILE A 388 -3.96 -12.70 50.99
CA ILE A 388 -2.72 -12.00 51.31
C ILE A 388 -1.65 -13.00 51.77
N GLY A 389 -0.46 -12.94 51.17
CA GLY A 389 0.66 -13.84 51.45
C GLY A 389 0.47 -15.27 50.95
N LYS A 390 -0.44 -15.50 49.99
CA LYS A 390 -0.73 -16.84 49.43
C LYS A 390 -0.69 -16.82 47.90
N ASP A 391 -0.48 -18.01 47.34
CA ASP A 391 -0.75 -18.29 45.93
C ASP A 391 -2.27 -18.42 45.70
N MET A 392 -2.81 -17.46 44.96
CA MET A 392 -4.23 -17.36 44.63
C MET A 392 -4.54 -17.79 43.19
N THR A 393 -3.57 -18.37 42.48
CA THR A 393 -3.67 -18.75 41.06
C THR A 393 -4.89 -19.64 40.80
N ALA A 394 -5.04 -20.71 41.58
CA ALA A 394 -6.16 -21.64 41.38
C ALA A 394 -7.51 -20.97 41.62
N ALA A 395 -7.61 -20.10 42.63
CA ALA A 395 -8.84 -19.36 42.93
C ALA A 395 -9.20 -18.35 41.82
N PHE A 396 -8.18 -17.69 41.25
CA PHE A 396 -8.32 -16.68 40.19
C PHE A 396 -8.65 -17.28 38.82
N ASN A 397 -8.20 -18.51 38.55
CA ASN A 397 -8.33 -19.23 37.27
C ASN A 397 -9.48 -20.26 37.27
N GLY A 398 -10.60 -19.94 37.92
CA GLY A 398 -11.81 -20.78 37.87
C GLY A 398 -11.99 -21.78 39.01
N GLY A 399 -11.05 -21.88 39.96
CA GLY A 399 -11.24 -22.64 41.19
C GLY A 399 -12.22 -21.98 42.17
N MET A 400 -12.32 -20.64 42.14
CA MET A 400 -13.36 -19.89 42.83
C MET A 400 -14.13 -18.99 41.85
N TYR A 401 -13.40 -18.26 41.02
CA TYR A 401 -13.98 -17.45 39.95
C TYR A 401 -13.03 -17.42 38.77
N ASP A 402 -13.55 -17.54 37.55
CA ASP A 402 -12.75 -17.44 36.33
C ASP A 402 -12.72 -15.97 35.88
N HIS A 403 -11.63 -15.28 36.23
CA HIS A 403 -11.54 -13.84 36.05
C HIS A 403 -11.40 -13.44 34.57
N SER A 404 -12.16 -12.40 34.19
CA SER A 404 -12.18 -11.88 32.83
C SER A 404 -10.85 -11.26 32.39
N ASN A 405 -10.69 -11.06 31.07
CA ASN A 405 -9.55 -10.33 30.51
C ASN A 405 -9.42 -8.90 31.08
N ALA A 406 -10.51 -8.25 31.47
CA ALA A 406 -10.46 -6.93 32.08
C ALA A 406 -9.79 -6.97 33.47
N ALA A 407 -10.09 -7.98 34.28
CA ALA A 407 -9.43 -8.17 35.58
C ALA A 407 -7.93 -8.48 35.42
N ARG A 408 -7.57 -9.30 34.42
CA ARG A 408 -6.16 -9.57 34.08
C ARG A 408 -5.41 -8.33 33.62
N ASN A 409 -6.03 -7.49 32.79
CA ASN A 409 -5.45 -6.22 32.36
C ASN A 409 -5.24 -5.27 33.54
N LEU A 410 -6.18 -5.22 34.49
CA LEU A 410 -6.05 -4.37 35.67
C LEU A 410 -4.90 -4.82 36.59
N LEU A 411 -4.74 -6.14 36.77
CA LEU A 411 -3.62 -6.71 37.53
C LEU A 411 -2.26 -6.29 36.98
N SER A 412 -2.14 -6.04 35.67
CA SER A 412 -0.87 -5.62 35.07
C SER A 412 -0.30 -4.35 35.72
N LEU A 413 -1.15 -3.47 36.25
CA LEU A 413 -0.76 -2.23 36.92
C LEU A 413 -0.31 -2.42 38.37
N MET A 414 -0.50 -3.62 38.94
CA MET A 414 -0.25 -3.94 40.35
C MET A 414 0.99 -4.82 40.56
N ARG A 415 1.74 -5.14 39.50
CA ARG A 415 2.91 -6.04 39.59
C ARG A 415 4.03 -5.41 40.40
N VAL A 416 4.66 -6.19 41.29
CA VAL A 416 5.78 -5.72 42.13
C VAL A 416 6.99 -6.64 42.16
N ALA A 417 6.84 -7.95 41.90
CA ALA A 417 7.96 -8.91 41.87
C ALA A 417 7.60 -10.19 41.11
N VAL A 418 8.59 -11.03 40.82
CA VAL A 418 8.43 -12.43 40.39
C VAL A 418 9.02 -13.34 41.46
N VAL A 419 8.39 -14.48 41.74
CA VAL A 419 8.90 -15.46 42.70
C VAL A 419 9.86 -16.45 42.00
N GLU A 420 11.08 -16.57 42.52
CA GLU A 420 12.11 -17.51 42.10
C GLU A 420 11.58 -18.94 42.23
N PHE A 421 11.65 -19.72 41.15
CA PHE A 421 11.08 -21.08 41.07
C PHE A 421 9.57 -21.16 41.39
N GLY A 422 8.87 -20.01 41.39
CA GLY A 422 7.45 -19.88 41.69
C GLY A 422 6.56 -20.44 40.59
N GLY A 423 6.49 -21.77 40.53
CA GLY A 423 5.42 -22.56 39.92
C GLY A 423 5.15 -22.28 38.45
N GLU A 424 5.82 -23.02 37.57
CA GLU A 424 5.23 -23.37 36.28
C GLU A 424 3.92 -24.14 36.58
N VAL A 425 2.78 -23.46 36.49
CA VAL A 425 1.49 -24.01 36.89
C VAL A 425 1.11 -25.07 35.84
N GLU A 426 0.79 -26.30 36.26
CA GLU A 426 0.29 -27.39 35.40
C GLU A 426 -0.83 -26.95 34.42
N ALA A 427 -1.53 -25.85 34.69
CA ALA A 427 -2.48 -25.20 33.78
C ALA A 427 -1.85 -24.71 32.45
N GLN A 428 -0.59 -24.25 32.46
CA GLN A 428 0.14 -23.81 31.25
C GLN A 428 0.41 -24.98 30.28
N LYS A 429 0.55 -26.22 30.80
CA LYS A 429 0.68 -27.44 29.95
C LYS A 429 -0.61 -27.78 29.20
N LYS A 430 -1.78 -27.36 29.69
CA LYS A 430 -3.09 -27.62 29.05
C LYS A 430 -3.47 -26.60 27.98
N ASN A 431 -2.87 -25.40 27.96
CA ASN A 431 -3.22 -24.36 27.00
C ASN A 431 -2.01 -23.46 26.63
N PRO A 432 -1.06 -23.96 25.81
CA PRO A 432 0.14 -23.22 25.41
C PRO A 432 -0.12 -22.02 24.48
N SER A 433 -1.37 -21.72 24.16
CA SER A 433 -1.79 -20.69 23.20
C SER A 433 -2.21 -19.35 23.82
N VAL A 434 -2.23 -19.23 25.16
CA VAL A 434 -2.56 -17.97 25.83
C VAL A 434 -1.26 -17.21 26.11
N PRO A 435 -0.99 -16.08 25.46
CA PRO A 435 0.17 -15.27 25.79
C PRO A 435 0.03 -14.73 27.20
N ILE A 436 1.08 -14.85 28.02
CA ILE A 436 1.19 -14.09 29.27
C ILE A 436 1.15 -12.62 28.86
N TYR A 437 0.12 -11.89 29.33
CA TYR A 437 -0.07 -10.49 28.98
C TYR A 437 1.12 -9.67 29.49
N GLY A 438 2.01 -9.27 28.57
CA GLY A 438 3.18 -8.43 28.85
C GLY A 438 4.54 -9.12 28.68
N GLU A 439 4.59 -10.39 28.25
CA GLU A 439 5.83 -11.19 28.34
C GLU A 439 6.67 -11.30 27.07
N GLN A 440 6.25 -10.78 25.93
CA GLN A 440 7.12 -10.70 24.77
C GLN A 440 6.94 -9.36 24.10
N TYR A 441 7.92 -8.47 24.28
CA TYR A 441 8.71 -7.85 23.21
C TYR A 441 9.88 -7.16 23.93
N SER A 442 10.94 -7.93 24.18
CA SER A 442 12.26 -7.35 24.39
C SER A 442 12.50 -6.33 23.27
N LYS A 443 12.92 -5.12 23.63
CA LYS A 443 13.52 -4.19 22.68
C LYS A 443 14.68 -4.93 22.00
N ASN A 444 14.52 -5.27 20.73
CA ASN A 444 15.68 -5.33 19.85
C ASN A 444 16.09 -3.87 19.64
N GLU A 445 16.98 -3.36 20.49
CA GLU A 445 17.79 -2.17 20.19
C GLU A 445 18.81 -2.48 19.09
#